data_AF-A0A3P9MYD0-F1
#
_entry.id   AF-A0A3P9MYD0-F1
#
_cell.length_a   1.000
_cell.length_b   1.000
_cell.length_c   1.000
_cell.angle_alpha   90.00
_cell.angle_beta   90.00
_cell.angle_gamma   90.00
#
_symmetry.space_group_name_H-M   'P 1'
#
loop_
_entity.id
_entity.type
_entity.pdbx_description
1 polymer ?
#
loop_
_entity_poly.entity_id
_entity_poly.type
_entity_poly.pdbx_seq_one_letter_code
_entity_poly.pdbx_strand_id
1 'polypeptide(L)' 'MANKGLQILGFALALLGVIGLIVGTILPQWKMSAFVGSNIITAVSMYEGLWMSCAFQSTGQIQCKVYDSMLQLNSK' A
#
# COMPACT_ATOMS: atom_id res chain seq x y z
N MET A 1 34.83 -4.52 25.62
CA MET A 1 34.00 -3.31 25.83
C MET A 1 33.16 -3.09 24.59
N ALA A 2 31.84 -2.91 24.73
CA ALA A 2 30.96 -2.67 23.60
C ALA A 2 31.38 -1.39 22.87
N ASN A 3 31.65 -1.49 21.56
CA ASN A 3 32.03 -0.35 20.75
C ASN A 3 30.83 0.60 20.60
N LYS A 4 30.84 1.73 21.32
CA LYS A 4 29.71 2.69 21.35
C LYS A 4 29.31 3.18 19.95
N GLY A 5 30.26 3.30 19.03
CA GLY A 5 29.99 3.69 17.65
C GLY A 5 29.10 2.71 16.89
N LEU A 6 29.32 1.40 17.08
CA LEU A 6 28.53 0.36 16.42
C LEU A 6 27.08 0.32 16.96
N GLN A 7 26.90 0.57 18.26
CA GLN A 7 25.57 0.58 18.89
C GLN A 7 24.72 1.77 18.40
N ILE A 8 25.32 2.95 18.26
CA ILE A 8 24.64 4.15 17.72
C ILE A 8 24.29 3.95 16.25
N LEU A 9 25.21 3.38 15.47
CA LEU A 9 24.97 3.09 14.05
C LEU A 9 23.83 2.08 13.90
N GLY A 10 23.83 0.98 14.65
CA GLY A 10 22.75 0.00 14.65
C GLY A 10 21.39 0.60 15.04
N PHE A 11 21.36 1.48 16.04
CA PHE A 11 20.13 2.17 16.44
C PHE A 11 19.60 3.11 15.34
N ALA A 12 20.49 3.86 14.69
CA ALA A 12 20.12 4.74 13.58
C ALA A 12 19.55 3.95 12.39
N LEU A 13 20.18 2.84 12.00
CA LEU A 13 19.65 1.99 10.92
C LEU A 13 18.30 1.36 11.30
N ALA A 14 18.11 0.93 12.54
CA ALA A 14 16.84 0.39 13.01
C ALA A 14 15.71 1.43 12.93
N LEU A 15 15.98 2.67 13.36
CA LEU A 15 15.00 3.76 13.25
C LEU A 15 14.61 4.06 11.80
N LEU A 16 15.59 4.11 10.88
CA LEU A 16 15.31 4.30 9.46
C LEU A 16 14.47 3.14 8.88
N GLY A 17 14.77 1.90 9.29
CA GLY A 17 13.98 0.73 8.90
C GLY A 17 12.52 0.80 9.36
N VAL A 18 12.28 1.25 10.60
CA VAL A 18 10.93 1.44 11.13
C VAL A 18 10.17 2.52 10.35
N ILE A 19 10.82 3.65 10.03
CA ILE A 19 10.20 4.70 9.21
C ILE A 19 9.83 4.15 7.83
N GLY A 20 10.73 3.37 7.20
CA GLY A 20 10.46 2.74 5.91
C GLY A 20 9.27 1.77 5.94
N LEU A 21 9.15 0.96 6.99
CA LEU A 21 8.00 0.06 7.19
C LEU A 21 6.68 0.82 7.36
N ILE A 22 6.68 1.91 8.14
CA ILE A 22 5.48 2.73 8.32
C ILE A 22 5.05 3.34 6.99
N VAL A 23 5.98 3.90 6.23
CA VAL A 23 5.69 4.44 4.89
C VAL A 23 5.16 3.33 3.98
N GLY A 24 5.82 2.17 3.94
CA GLY A 24 5.37 1.02 3.14
C GLY A 24 3.95 0.57 3.45
N THR A 25 3.56 0.52 4.72
CA THR A 25 2.20 0.11 5.13
C THR A 25 1.11 1.12 4.77
N ILE A 26 1.43 2.42 4.71
CA ILE A 26 0.48 3.47 4.33
C ILE A 26 0.28 3.53 2.82
N LEU A 27 1.32 3.24 2.02
CA LEU A 27 1.19 3.29 0.57
C LEU A 27 0.16 2.28 0.05
N PRO A 28 -0.70 2.65 -0.92
CA PRO A 28 -1.70 1.75 -1.48
C PRO A 28 -1.18 0.83 -2.60
N GLN A 29 0.15 0.71 -2.75
CA GLN A 29 0.80 0.03 -3.89
C GLN A 29 1.10 -1.46 -3.60
N TRP A 30 0.36 -2.10 -2.69
CA TRP A 30 0.63 -3.48 -2.28
C TRP A 30 0.22 -4.50 -3.34
N LYS A 31 -0.93 -4.29 -3.97
CA LYS A 31 -1.41 -5.14 -5.07
C LYS A 31 -2.01 -4.26 -6.15
N MET A 32 -1.45 -4.35 -7.35
CA MET A 32 -1.99 -3.68 -8.54
C MET A 32 -2.82 -4.69 -9.34
N SER A 33 -4.12 -4.42 -9.52
CA SER A 33 -5.00 -5.21 -10.37
C SER A 33 -5.50 -4.34 -11.50
N ALA A 34 -5.06 -4.63 -12.72
CA ALA A 34 -5.57 -3.97 -13.93
C ALA A 34 -6.73 -4.80 -14.49
N PHE A 35 -7.96 -4.36 -14.29
CA PHE A 35 -9.13 -5.00 -14.86
C PHE A 35 -9.32 -4.49 -16.29
N VAL A 36 -8.66 -5.16 -17.24
CA VAL A 36 -8.79 -4.94 -18.69
C VAL A 36 -9.31 -6.24 -19.31
N GLY A 37 -10.61 -6.46 -19.25
CA GLY A 37 -11.26 -7.68 -19.78
C GLY A 37 -12.55 -7.34 -20.54
N SER A 38 -12.80 -8.06 -21.64
CA SER A 38 -13.87 -7.85 -22.63
C SER A 38 -15.33 -7.84 -22.11
N ASN A 39 -15.56 -8.00 -20.80
CA ASN A 39 -16.89 -8.04 -20.17
C ASN A 39 -17.08 -6.99 -19.05
N ILE A 40 -16.16 -6.03 -18.90
CA ILE A 40 -16.20 -5.05 -17.81
C ILE A 40 -16.54 -3.67 -18.38
N ILE A 41 -17.68 -3.11 -17.96
CA ILE A 41 -18.29 -1.87 -18.50
C ILE A 41 -17.41 -0.61 -18.26
N THR A 42 -16.35 -0.69 -17.44
CA THR A 42 -15.37 0.39 -17.22
C THR A 42 -13.95 -0.18 -17.10
N ALA A 43 -13.02 0.22 -17.99
CA ALA A 43 -11.60 -0.06 -17.82
C ALA A 43 -11.08 0.68 -16.58
N VAL A 44 -10.66 -0.08 -15.57
CA VAL A 44 -10.23 0.43 -14.26
C VAL A 44 -8.94 -0.23 -13.80
N SER A 45 -7.97 0.60 -13.42
CA SER A 45 -6.80 0.17 -12.66
C SER A 45 -7.10 0.31 -11.17
N MET A 46 -7.15 -0.82 -10.47
CA MET A 46 -7.31 -0.86 -9.01
C MET A 46 -5.93 -0.94 -8.36
N TYR A 47 -5.67 -0.04 -7.42
CA TYR A 47 -4.53 -0.11 -6.51
C TYR A 47 -5.05 -0.45 -5.12
N GLU A 48 -4.80 -1.68 -4.69
CA GLU A 48 -5.18 -2.13 -3.38
C GLU A 48 -3.98 -2.00 -2.43
N GLY A 49 -4.15 -1.14 -1.43
CA GLY A 49 -3.31 -1.06 -0.26
C GLY A 49 -3.76 -2.00 0.85
N LEU A 50 -3.06 -1.95 1.97
CA LEU A 50 -3.44 -2.67 3.17
C LEU A 50 -4.68 -2.07 3.86
N TRP A 51 -4.84 -0.74 3.78
CA TRP A 51 -5.90 0.00 4.51
C TRP A 51 -6.91 0.68 3.59
N MET A 52 -6.54 0.91 2.33
CA MET A 52 -7.38 1.61 1.36
C MET A 52 -7.24 0.97 -0.02
N SER A 53 -8.30 1.06 -0.82
CA SER A 53 -8.29 0.74 -2.25
C SER A 53 -8.57 1.99 -3.05
N CYS A 54 -7.78 2.25 -4.08
CA CYS A 54 -7.96 3.35 -5.01
C CYS A 54 -8.25 2.81 -6.42
N ALA A 55 -9.39 3.18 -6.97
CA ALA A 55 -9.80 2.86 -8.33
C ALA A 55 -9.51 4.05 -9.25
N PHE A 56 -8.70 3.86 -10.28
CA PHE A 56 -8.49 4.81 -11.37
C PHE A 56 -9.40 4.45 -12.54
N GLN A 57 -10.36 5.32 -12.85
CA GLN A 57 -11.31 5.11 -13.93
C GLN A 57 -10.91 5.92 -15.18
N SER A 58 -11.17 5.38 -16.37
CA SER A 58 -10.90 6.07 -17.65
C SER A 58 -11.68 7.37 -17.84
N THR A 59 -12.69 7.64 -16.99
CA THR A 59 -13.42 8.91 -16.89
C THR A 59 -12.63 10.03 -16.18
N GLY A 60 -11.39 9.75 -15.76
CA GLY A 60 -10.51 10.71 -15.09
C GLY A 60 -10.79 10.90 -13.59
N GLN A 61 -11.72 10.12 -13.03
CA GLN A 61 -12.05 10.14 -11.61
C GLN A 61 -11.19 9.12 -10.85
N ILE A 62 -10.49 9.60 -9.82
CA ILE A 62 -9.84 8.75 -8.82
C ILE A 62 -10.78 8.60 -7.62
N GLN A 63 -11.11 7.36 -7.26
CA GLN A 63 -11.98 7.06 -6.13
C GLN A 63 -11.21 6.19 -5.15
N CYS A 64 -10.80 6.77 -4.03
CA CYS A 64 -10.14 6.05 -2.95
C CYS A 64 -11.15 5.77 -1.83
N LYS A 65 -11.27 4.52 -1.42
CA LYS A 65 -12.07 4.10 -0.26
C LYS A 65 -11.20 3.37 0.75
N VAL A 66 -11.32 3.76 2.01
CA VAL A 66 -10.77 3.02 3.14
C VAL A 66 -11.63 1.78 3.37
N TYR A 67 -11.02 0.65 3.71
CA TYR A 67 -11.79 -0.56 4.03
C TYR A 67 -12.50 -0.36 5.37
N ASP A 68 -13.83 -0.51 5.40
CA ASP A 68 -14.62 -0.42 6.65
C ASP A 68 -14.43 -1.68 7.52
N SER A 69 -13.97 -2.79 6.94
CA SER A 69 -13.71 -4.04 7.65
C SER A 69 -12.73 -4.97 6.91
N MET A 70 -12.03 -5.83 7.67
CA MET A 70 -11.07 -6.81 7.13
C MET A 70 -11.70 -7.82 6.15
N LEU A 71 -13.02 -8.04 6.23
CA LEU A 71 -13.76 -8.89 5.30
C LEU A 71 -13.75 -8.31 3.86
N GLN A 72 -13.66 -6.99 3.75
CA GLN A 72 -13.70 -6.26 2.49
C GLN A 72 -12.39 -6.35 1.69
N LEU A 73 -11.28 -6.76 2.33
CA LEU A 73 -9.99 -7.05 1.70
C LEU A 73 -9.95 -8.41 0.97
N ASN A 74 -10.81 -9.36 1.33
CA ASN A 74 -10.79 -10.75 0.82
C ASN A 74 -12.10 -11.19 0.17
N SER A 75 -13.09 -10.30 0.00
CA SER A 75 -14.30 -10.65 -0.74
C SER A 75 -14.00 -10.69 -2.24
N LYS A 76 -13.45 -11.82 -2.70
CA LYS A 76 -13.22 -12.15 -4.10
C LYS A 76 -14.53 -12.49 -4.81
#